data_AF-A0A350LJR7-F1
#
_entry.id   AF-A0A350LJR7-F1
#
_cell.length_a   1.000
_cell.length_b   1.000
_cell.length_c   1.000
_cell.angle_alpha   90.00
_cell.angle_beta   90.00
_cell.angle_gamma   90.00
#
_symmetry.space_group_name_H-M   'P 1'
#
loop_
_entity.id
_entity.type
_entity.pdbx_description
1 polymer ?
#
loop_
_entity_poly.entity_id
_entity_poly.type
_entity_poly.pdbx_seq_one_letter_code
_entity_poly.pdbx_strand_id
1 'polypeptide(L)'
;MDLLPSFAVDHTKIVPGIFVSREDRLGEFFVTTYDVRLTRPNREPAIDVAAMHSLEHIIATYLRNDPDWKDEVIYWGPMGCLTGFYLI
;
A
#
# COMPACT_ATOMS: atom_id res chain seq x y z
N MET A 1 -8.66 22.44 -5.86
CA MET A 1 -8.97 21.05 -5.46
C MET A 1 -7.67 20.49 -4.94
N ASP A 2 -7.67 20.00 -3.71
CA ASP A 2 -6.45 19.47 -3.11
C ASP A 2 -6.17 18.09 -3.70
N LEU A 3 -4.94 17.88 -4.15
CA LEU A 3 -4.51 16.60 -4.71
C LEU A 3 -4.28 15.61 -3.57
N LEU A 4 -4.73 14.37 -3.77
CA LEU A 4 -4.32 13.27 -2.91
C LEU A 4 -2.80 13.08 -3.03
N PRO A 5 -2.08 12.69 -1.96
CA PRO A 5 -0.63 12.52 -1.99
C PRO A 5 -0.14 11.63 -3.14
N SER A 6 -0.87 10.54 -3.42
CA SER A 6 -0.57 9.64 -4.54
C SER A 6 -0.65 10.32 -5.91
N PHE A 7 -1.38 11.41 -6.07
CA PHE A 7 -1.47 12.14 -7.34
C PHE A 7 -0.41 13.23 -7.49
N ALA A 8 0.31 13.55 -6.42
CA ALA A 8 1.40 14.52 -6.43
C ALA A 8 2.78 13.90 -6.75
N VAL A 9 2.88 12.57 -6.81
CA VAL A 9 4.14 11.86 -7.09
C VAL A 9 4.36 11.57 -8.58
N ASP A 10 5.62 11.61 -9.00
CA ASP A 10 6.05 11.26 -10.36
C ASP A 10 6.16 9.73 -10.52
N HIS A 11 5.08 9.12 -11.00
CA HIS A 11 4.99 7.66 -11.22
C HIS A 11 6.02 7.12 -12.22
N THR A 12 6.63 7.98 -13.05
CA THR A 12 7.68 7.54 -13.99
C THR A 12 9.01 7.24 -13.29
N LYS A 13 9.15 7.63 -12.02
CA LYS A 13 10.35 7.41 -11.20
C LYS A 13 10.18 6.36 -10.12
N ILE A 14 8.96 5.89 -9.88
CA ILE A 14 8.68 4.87 -8.87
C ILE A 14 9.21 3.51 -9.33
N VAL A 15 9.86 2.81 -8.40
CA VAL A 15 10.35 1.43 -8.55
C VAL A 15 9.70 0.53 -7.49
N PRO A 16 9.73 -0.80 -7.65
CA PRO A 16 9.27 -1.71 -6.60
C PRO A 16 9.98 -1.44 -5.28
N GLY A 17 9.23 -1.39 -4.18
CA GLY A 17 9.72 -0.98 -2.88
C GLY A 17 8.60 -0.58 -1.92
N ILE A 18 8.97 -0.15 -0.72
CA ILE A 18 8.06 0.32 0.31
C ILE A 18 8.38 1.78 0.59
N PHE A 19 7.39 2.66 0.50
CA PHE A 19 7.55 4.10 0.66
C PHE A 19 6.50 4.63 1.63
N VAL A 20 6.85 5.66 2.41
CA VAL A 20 5.85 6.43 3.16
C VAL A 20 5.04 7.26 2.15
N SER A 21 3.74 6.96 2.03
CA SER A 21 2.82 7.68 1.16
C SER A 21 2.30 8.96 1.82
N ARG A 22 1.91 8.84 3.10
CA ARG A 22 1.51 9.95 3.95
C ARG A 22 1.58 9.56 5.42
N GLU A 23 1.68 10.58 6.27
CA GLU A 23 1.55 10.48 7.72
C GLU A 23 0.40 11.39 8.15
N ASP A 24 -0.64 10.80 8.73
CA ASP A 24 -1.80 11.51 9.24
C ASP A 24 -1.71 11.58 10.77
N ARG A 25 -2.10 12.72 11.36
CA ARG A 25 -2.24 12.84 12.82
C ARG A 25 -3.70 12.70 13.21
N LEU A 26 -4.02 11.67 13.99
CA LEU A 26 -5.35 11.41 14.54
C LEU A 26 -5.32 11.64 16.07
N GLY A 27 -5.59 12.87 16.48
CA GLY A 27 -5.48 13.28 17.88
C GLY A 27 -4.03 13.23 18.37
N GLU A 28 -3.74 12.30 19.29
CA GLU A 28 -2.40 12.05 19.82
C GLU A 28 -1.62 10.97 19.06
N PHE A 29 -2.29 10.24 18.16
CA PHE A 29 -1.69 9.16 17.39
C PHE A 29 -1.24 9.63 15.99
N PHE A 30 -0.22 8.96 15.47
CA PHE A 30 0.19 9.07 14.07
C PHE A 30 -0.19 7.79 13.34
N VAL A 31 -0.76 7.94 12.15
CA VAL A 31 -1.09 6.85 11.24
C VAL A 31 -0.24 7.01 9.99
N THR A 32 0.53 5.99 9.67
CA THR A 32 1.40 6.00 8.48
C THR A 32 0.77 5.15 7.40
N THR A 33 0.49 5.73 6.25
CA THR A 33 0.13 4.96 5.06
C THR A 33 1.38 4.66 4.26
N TYR A 34 1.70 3.39 4.06
CA TYR A 34 2.78 2.93 3.20
C TYR A 34 2.27 2.55 1.81
N ASP A 35 2.95 3.04 0.79
CA ASP A 35 2.85 2.57 -0.59
C ASP A 35 3.79 1.36 -0.76
N VAL A 36 3.21 0.17 -0.86
CA VAL A 36 3.94 -1.07 -1.15
C VAL A 36 3.83 -1.37 -2.64
N ARG A 37 4.89 -1.02 -3.38
CA ARG A 37 4.94 -1.13 -4.83
C ARG A 37 5.60 -2.43 -5.27
N LEU A 38 4.91 -3.20 -6.10
CA LEU A 38 5.39 -4.49 -6.61
C LEU A 38 5.86 -4.40 -8.06
N THR A 39 5.24 -3.55 -8.88
CA THR A 39 5.61 -3.37 -10.29
C THR A 39 5.81 -1.92 -10.64
N ARG A 40 6.69 -1.65 -11.62
CA ARG A 40 6.96 -0.30 -12.14
C ARG A 40 5.71 0.24 -12.85
N PRO A 41 5.12 1.35 -12.38
CA PRO A 41 3.93 1.92 -12.99
C PRO A 41 4.11 2.19 -14.49
N ASN A 42 3.16 1.74 -15.30
CA ASN A 42 3.12 1.96 -16.76
C ASN A 42 4.34 1.41 -17.54
N ARG A 43 5.16 0.52 -16.94
CA ARG A 43 6.34 -0.06 -17.59
C ARG A 43 6.39 -1.58 -17.48
N GLU A 44 5.98 -2.11 -16.34
CA GLU A 44 5.84 -3.55 -16.12
C GLU A 44 4.36 -3.93 -16.18
N PRO A 45 4.04 -5.20 -16.50
CA PRO A 45 2.68 -5.69 -16.44
C PRO A 45 2.05 -5.40 -15.07
N ALA A 46 0.78 -4.98 -15.09
CA ALA A 46 -0.04 -4.98 -13.90
C ALA A 46 -0.12 -6.39 -13.32
N ILE A 47 -0.28 -6.48 -12.00
CA ILE A 47 -0.51 -7.76 -11.32
C ILE A 47 -1.87 -8.29 -11.75
N ASP A 48 -1.93 -9.57 -12.07
CA ASP A 48 -3.19 -10.26 -12.36
C ASP A 48 -4.17 -10.13 -11.19
N VAL A 49 -5.45 -9.91 -11.48
CA VAL A 49 -6.47 -9.63 -10.46
C VAL A 49 -6.63 -10.81 -9.49
N ALA A 50 -6.58 -12.05 -9.97
CA ALA A 50 -6.70 -13.22 -9.11
C ALA A 50 -5.47 -13.37 -8.21
N ALA A 51 -4.28 -13.08 -8.74
CA ALA A 51 -3.06 -13.05 -7.93
C ALA A 51 -3.11 -11.92 -6.87
N MET A 52 -3.56 -10.74 -7.25
CA MET A 52 -3.71 -9.58 -6.36
C MET A 52 -4.67 -9.89 -5.20
N HIS A 53 -5.83 -10.46 -5.52
CA HIS A 53 -6.84 -10.85 -4.53
C HIS A 53 -6.33 -11.97 -3.61
N SER A 54 -5.57 -12.93 -4.15
CA SER A 54 -4.94 -13.97 -3.32
C SER A 54 -3.91 -13.37 -2.35
N LEU A 55 -3.09 -12.43 -2.81
CA LEU A 55 -2.12 -11.71 -1.97
C LEU A 55 -2.80 -10.82 -0.93
N GLU A 56 -3.92 -10.18 -1.25
CA GLU A 56 -4.74 -9.44 -0.28
C GLU A 56 -5.12 -10.33 0.90
N HIS A 57 -5.70 -11.50 0.66
CA HIS A 57 -6.10 -12.43 1.71
C HIS A 57 -4.91 -12.98 2.51
N ILE A 58 -3.86 -13.45 1.84
CA ILE A 58 -2.71 -14.10 2.50
C ILE A 58 -1.97 -13.10 3.39
N ILE A 59 -1.66 -11.90 2.87
CA ILE A 59 -0.86 -10.91 3.59
C ILE A 59 -1.69 -10.26 4.70
N ALA A 60 -2.97 -9.94 4.48
CA ALA A 60 -3.83 -9.42 5.54
C ALA A 60 -3.96 -10.42 6.70
N THR A 61 -4.09 -11.71 6.38
CA THR A 61 -4.15 -12.77 7.40
C THR A 61 -2.83 -12.85 8.17
N TYR A 62 -1.69 -12.82 7.48
CA TYR A 62 -0.38 -12.85 8.13
C TYR A 62 -0.20 -11.65 9.08
N LEU A 63 -0.34 -10.43 8.56
CA LEU A 63 -0.07 -9.20 9.31
C LEU A 63 -0.98 -9.05 10.54
N ARG A 64 -2.26 -9.44 10.43
CA ARG A 64 -3.21 -9.35 11.55
C ARG A 64 -3.15 -10.51 12.54
N ASN A 65 -2.28 -11.48 12.34
CA ASN A 65 -2.03 -12.56 13.29
C ASN A 65 -0.60 -12.54 13.86
N ASP A 66 0.28 -11.68 13.33
CA ASP A 66 1.63 -11.54 13.84
C ASP A 66 1.61 -10.93 15.27
N PRO A 67 2.21 -11.59 16.27
CA PRO A 67 2.14 -11.13 17.66
C PRO A 67 2.76 -9.75 17.87
N ASP A 68 3.70 -9.34 17.02
CA ASP A 68 4.39 -8.06 17.18
C ASP A 68 3.56 -6.92 16.60
N TRP A 69 2.79 -7.13 15.51
CA TRP A 69 2.20 -6.02 14.73
C TRP A 69 0.67 -6.08 14.59
N LYS A 70 0.00 -7.16 15.00
CA LYS A 70 -1.46 -7.35 14.79
C LYS A 70 -2.33 -6.19 15.32
N ASP A 71 -1.89 -5.53 16.39
CA ASP A 71 -2.63 -4.46 17.06
C ASP A 71 -2.32 -3.06 16.46
N GLU A 72 -1.31 -2.98 15.57
CA GLU A 72 -0.89 -1.75 14.90
C GLU A 72 -1.35 -1.66 13.43
N VAL A 73 -1.80 -2.77 12.83
CA VAL A 73 -2.23 -2.82 11.43
C VAL A 73 -3.70 -2.47 11.27
N ILE A 74 -3.97 -1.32 10.66
CA ILE A 74 -5.33 -0.84 10.35
C ILE A 74 -5.84 -1.48 9.06
N TYR A 75 -5.02 -1.53 8.01
CA TYR A 75 -5.47 -1.95 6.68
C TYR A 75 -4.34 -2.53 5.81
N TRP A 76 -4.65 -3.60 5.08
CA TRP A 76 -3.88 -4.06 3.92
C TRP A 76 -4.86 -4.21 2.76
N GLY A 77 -4.56 -3.61 1.61
CA GLY A 77 -5.38 -3.87 0.43
C GLY A 77 -4.87 -3.27 -0.88
N PRO A 78 -5.41 -3.75 -2.00
CA PRO A 78 -4.84 -3.54 -3.32
C PRO A 78 -5.13 -2.14 -3.86
N MET A 79 -4.18 -1.59 -4.60
CA MET A 79 -4.42 -0.39 -5.39
C MET A 79 -5.18 -0.73 -6.67
N GLY A 80 -6.17 0.11 -7.04
CA GLY A 80 -6.96 -0.08 -8.26
C GLY A 80 -6.16 -0.02 -9.56
N CYS A 81 -4.96 0.56 -9.56
CA CYS A 81 -4.04 0.54 -10.70
C CYS A 81 -3.27 -0.78 -10.85
N LEU A 82 -3.47 -1.74 -9.95
CA LEU A 82 -2.94 -3.09 -9.99
C LEU A 82 -1.39 -3.20 -9.98
N THR A 83 -0.70 -2.23 -9.36
CA THR A 83 0.78 -2.21 -9.30
C THR A 83 1.34 -2.33 -7.87
N GLY A 84 0.47 -2.38 -6.86
CA GLY A 84 0.85 -2.35 -5.46
C GLY A 84 -0.33 -2.42 -4.49
N PHE A 85 -0.03 -2.22 -3.21
CA PHE A 85 -0.97 -2.22 -2.09
C PHE A 85 -0.72 -1.02 -1.18
N TYR A 86 -1.73 -0.65 -0.40
CA TYR A 86 -1.54 0.21 0.77
C TYR A 86 -1.50 -0.64 2.03
N LEU A 87 -0.52 -0.35 2.89
CA LEU A 87 -0.50 -0.77 4.28
C LEU A 87 -0.75 0.47 5.14
N ILE A 88 -1.69 0.38 6.07
CA ILE A 88 -1.96 1.40 7.08
C ILE A 88 -1.84 0.73 8.44
#